data_AF-A0A800BMS8-F1
#
_entry.id   AF-A0A800BMS8-F1
#
_cell.length_a   1.000
_cell.length_b   1.000
_cell.length_c   1.000
_cell.angle_alpha   90.00
_cell.angle_beta   90.00
_cell.angle_gamma   90.00
#
_symmetry.space_group_name_H-M   'P 1'
#
loop_
_entity.id
_entity.type
_entity.pdbx_description
1 polymer ?
#
loop_
_entity_poly.entity_id
_entity_poly.type
_entity_poly.pdbx_seq_one_letter_code
_entity_poly.pdbx_strand_id
1 'polypeptide(L)'
;MKKHLPIILAHGVYPFHRLFPIIFHRDGHADDHRHYFKGIRTHLTAKGYSVFHSRVSWGGSLDKRADDLKRELERITGHFTLWPKVHIIAHSMGGLDARWMMFRHDMAHRISSLTTIGTPHYGSSHANGAITRWSRPLAFLNSLGIDLTGVYAIATDKAKELNSILEPYEREAKVVFRTIAGVQTRQDLFFPMRRYHDLLLKLEGENDGLVSLASAMWKEEYLWKRIDADHLNQIGWWGGPKAMGTRDKALFRKRILDLYLEIAQTLPE
;
A
#
# COMPACT_ATOMS: atom_id res chain seq x y z
N MET A 1 -4.81 27.27 -15.51
CA MET A 1 -5.18 26.09 -14.71
C MET A 1 -3.94 25.66 -13.93
N LYS A 2 -3.96 25.64 -12.59
CA LYS A 2 -2.84 25.06 -11.81
C LYS A 2 -2.68 23.61 -12.25
N LYS A 3 -1.54 23.25 -12.84
CA LYS A 3 -1.23 21.85 -13.15
C LYS A 3 -0.92 21.16 -11.82
N HIS A 4 -1.89 20.44 -11.27
CA HIS A 4 -1.64 19.57 -10.13
C HIS A 4 -0.52 18.57 -10.47
N LEU A 5 0.37 18.30 -9.52
CA LEU A 5 1.33 17.21 -9.65
C LEU A 5 0.57 15.88 -9.80
N PRO A 6 1.10 14.91 -10.57
CA PRO A 6 0.41 13.67 -10.82
C PRO A 6 0.41 12.81 -9.56
N ILE A 7 -0.66 12.06 -9.37
CA ILE A 7 -0.83 11.08 -8.30
C ILE A 7 -0.46 9.70 -8.84
N ILE A 8 0.44 9.02 -8.14
CA ILE A 8 0.90 7.67 -8.47
C ILE A 8 0.32 6.72 -7.42
N LEU A 9 -0.51 5.79 -7.86
CA LEU A 9 -1.05 4.72 -7.03
C LEU A 9 -0.08 3.54 -7.05
N ALA A 10 0.58 3.27 -5.93
CA ALA A 10 1.60 2.23 -5.78
C ALA A 10 1.05 1.01 -5.03
N HIS A 11 0.98 -0.13 -5.73
CA HIS A 11 0.40 -1.37 -5.21
C HIS A 11 1.37 -2.15 -4.31
N GLY A 12 0.83 -3.00 -3.43
CA GLY A 12 1.61 -3.89 -2.56
C GLY A 12 2.09 -5.19 -3.23
N VAL A 13 2.49 -6.15 -2.41
CA VAL A 13 3.13 -7.41 -2.85
C VAL A 13 2.17 -8.42 -3.49
N TYR A 14 0.87 -8.32 -3.19
CA TYR A 14 0.01 -9.49 -3.37
C TYR A 14 -0.72 -9.53 -4.73
N PRO A 15 -0.51 -10.57 -5.55
CA PRO A 15 -1.30 -10.79 -6.75
C PRO A 15 -2.63 -11.43 -6.34
N PHE A 16 -3.60 -10.61 -5.92
CA PHE A 16 -4.96 -11.07 -5.62
C PHE A 16 -5.63 -11.80 -6.80
N HIS A 17 -5.02 -11.75 -8.01
CA HIS A 17 -5.40 -12.59 -9.16
C HIS A 17 -5.30 -14.09 -8.91
N ARG A 18 -4.44 -14.59 -8.01
CA ARG A 18 -4.39 -16.05 -7.73
C ARG A 18 -5.42 -16.52 -6.70
N LEU A 19 -5.89 -15.64 -5.82
CA LEU A 19 -7.03 -15.90 -4.92
C LEU A 19 -8.39 -15.65 -5.61
N PHE A 20 -8.39 -14.79 -6.64
CA PHE A 20 -9.55 -14.47 -7.46
C PHE A 20 -9.18 -14.54 -8.96
N PRO A 21 -9.06 -15.74 -9.56
CA PRO A 21 -8.63 -15.94 -10.95
C PRO A 21 -9.50 -15.25 -12.01
N ILE A 22 -10.69 -14.77 -11.63
CA ILE A 22 -11.70 -14.18 -12.52
C ILE A 22 -11.65 -12.64 -12.50
N ILE A 23 -10.87 -12.00 -11.63
CA ILE A 23 -11.16 -10.61 -11.21
C ILE A 23 -10.12 -9.56 -11.64
N PHE A 24 -8.91 -9.93 -12.05
CA PHE A 24 -7.87 -8.96 -12.38
C PHE A 24 -7.53 -8.99 -13.87
N HIS A 25 -8.05 -8.01 -14.62
CA HIS A 25 -7.64 -7.78 -16.01
C HIS A 25 -6.49 -6.79 -16.10
N ARG A 26 -5.73 -6.93 -17.19
CA ARG A 26 -4.54 -6.17 -17.56
C ARG A 26 -4.75 -4.66 -17.43
N ASP A 27 -3.77 -3.99 -16.86
CA ASP A 27 -3.60 -2.56 -16.99
C ASP A 27 -3.65 -2.14 -18.48
N GLY A 28 -4.54 -1.22 -18.83
CA GLY A 28 -4.72 -0.77 -20.22
C GLY A 28 -6.18 -0.62 -20.68
N HIS A 29 -7.17 -0.87 -19.82
CA HIS A 29 -8.56 -0.51 -20.07
C HIS A 29 -8.87 0.95 -19.70
N ALA A 30 -9.96 1.50 -20.26
CA ALA A 30 -10.41 2.86 -19.98
C ALA A 30 -10.76 3.07 -18.50
N ASP A 31 -11.22 2.02 -17.80
CA ASP A 31 -11.50 2.03 -16.37
C ASP A 31 -10.63 1.03 -15.57
N ASP A 32 -10.66 1.17 -14.25
CA ASP A 32 -9.90 0.37 -13.27
C ASP A 32 -10.83 -0.42 -12.33
N HIS A 33 -12.04 -0.77 -12.75
CA HIS A 33 -13.02 -1.50 -11.90
C HIS A 33 -12.62 -2.95 -11.58
N ARG A 34 -11.61 -3.47 -12.26
CA ARG A 34 -11.00 -4.80 -12.07
C ARG A 34 -9.51 -4.71 -11.71
N HIS A 35 -9.04 -3.53 -11.33
CA HIS A 35 -7.65 -3.28 -10.98
C HIS A 35 -7.41 -3.47 -9.47
N TYR A 36 -6.13 -3.53 -9.06
CA TYR A 36 -5.73 -3.55 -7.65
C TYR A 36 -6.41 -2.44 -6.85
N PHE A 37 -6.24 -1.19 -7.30
CA PHE A 37 -7.01 -0.05 -6.85
C PHE A 37 -8.34 -0.01 -7.63
N LYS A 38 -9.43 -0.45 -7.00
CA LYS A 38 -10.69 -0.69 -7.71
C LYS A 38 -11.50 0.59 -7.94
N GLY A 39 -11.48 1.12 -9.16
CA GLY A 39 -12.29 2.29 -9.52
C GLY A 39 -11.70 3.64 -9.09
N ILE A 40 -10.54 3.64 -8.43
CA ILE A 40 -9.98 4.81 -7.74
C ILE A 40 -9.35 5.78 -8.73
N ARG A 41 -8.50 5.29 -9.65
CA ARG A 41 -7.92 6.12 -10.71
C ARG A 41 -9.02 6.73 -11.56
N THR A 42 -10.00 5.92 -12.00
CA THR A 42 -11.12 6.41 -12.82
C THR A 42 -11.90 7.50 -12.09
N HIS A 43 -12.20 7.31 -10.81
CA HIS A 43 -12.91 8.28 -10.01
C HIS A 43 -12.14 9.60 -9.87
N LEU A 44 -10.85 9.55 -9.51
CA LEU A 44 -10.02 10.74 -9.34
C LEU A 44 -9.76 11.46 -10.67
N THR A 45 -9.56 10.74 -11.77
CA THR A 45 -9.43 11.34 -13.11
C THR A 45 -10.72 12.04 -13.54
N ALA A 46 -11.89 11.48 -13.25
CA ALA A 46 -13.17 12.15 -13.49
C ALA A 46 -13.36 13.43 -12.65
N LYS A 47 -12.54 13.62 -11.60
CA LYS A 47 -12.48 14.84 -10.78
C LYS A 47 -11.36 15.81 -11.20
N GLY A 48 -10.66 15.54 -12.29
CA GLY A 48 -9.65 16.42 -12.88
C GLY A 48 -8.20 16.15 -12.46
N TYR A 49 -7.93 15.09 -11.68
CA TYR A 49 -6.57 14.74 -11.28
C TYR A 49 -5.85 13.90 -12.35
N SER A 50 -4.55 14.15 -12.54
CA SER A 50 -3.68 13.27 -13.33
C SER A 50 -3.25 12.10 -12.47
N VAL A 51 -3.78 10.90 -12.74
CA VAL A 51 -3.61 9.72 -11.87
C VAL A 51 -3.13 8.52 -12.67
N PHE A 52 -2.09 7.86 -12.17
CA PHE A 52 -1.46 6.72 -12.82
C PHE A 52 -1.29 5.57 -11.83
N HIS A 53 -1.39 4.34 -12.33
CA HIS A 53 -0.91 3.16 -11.61
C HIS A 53 0.58 2.99 -11.90
N SER A 54 1.39 2.75 -10.88
CA SER A 54 2.71 2.18 -11.09
C SER A 54 2.62 0.67 -11.19
N ARG A 55 3.56 0.06 -11.90
CA ARG A 55 3.70 -1.40 -12.01
C ARG A 55 5.04 -1.83 -11.44
N VAL A 56 5.00 -2.56 -10.34
CA VAL A 56 6.20 -3.14 -9.72
C VAL A 56 6.10 -4.66 -9.64
N SER A 57 7.23 -5.33 -9.48
CA SER A 57 7.26 -6.79 -9.37
C SER A 57 6.44 -7.26 -8.16
N TRP A 58 5.36 -8.02 -8.39
CA TRP A 58 4.45 -8.49 -7.33
C TRP A 58 5.20 -9.10 -6.14
N GLY A 59 6.04 -10.12 -6.36
CA GLY A 59 6.79 -10.80 -5.28
C GLY A 59 8.24 -10.35 -5.08
N GLY A 60 8.68 -9.29 -5.77
CA GLY A 60 10.10 -8.91 -5.78
C GLY A 60 10.63 -8.46 -4.42
N SER A 61 11.95 -8.52 -4.25
CA SER A 61 12.63 -7.91 -3.10
C SER A 61 12.34 -6.41 -3.00
N LEU A 62 12.52 -5.83 -1.81
CA LEU A 62 12.35 -4.40 -1.59
C LEU A 62 13.24 -3.55 -2.52
N ASP A 63 14.49 -3.97 -2.74
CA ASP A 63 15.41 -3.34 -3.70
C ASP A 63 14.85 -3.35 -5.13
N LYS A 64 14.38 -4.53 -5.58
CA LYS A 64 13.84 -4.69 -6.93
C LYS A 64 12.58 -3.84 -7.13
N ARG A 65 11.68 -3.84 -6.15
CA ARG A 65 10.42 -3.09 -6.23
C ARG A 65 10.63 -1.58 -6.15
N ALA A 66 11.60 -1.11 -5.35
CA ALA A 66 12.00 0.30 -5.32
C ALA A 66 12.58 0.76 -6.67
N ASP A 67 13.41 -0.08 -7.29
CA ASP A 67 13.99 0.18 -8.61
C ASP A 67 12.92 0.14 -9.73
N ASP A 68 11.97 -0.81 -9.66
CA ASP A 68 10.80 -0.83 -10.54
C ASP A 68 9.95 0.45 -10.37
N LEU A 69 9.71 0.88 -9.13
CA LEU A 69 8.92 2.09 -8.85
C LEU A 69 9.61 3.33 -9.42
N LYS A 70 10.93 3.46 -9.24
CA LYS A 70 11.73 4.54 -9.83
C LYS A 70 11.55 4.60 -11.35
N ARG A 71 11.73 3.47 -12.03
CA ARG A 71 11.55 3.38 -13.49
C ARG A 71 10.16 3.79 -13.93
N GLU A 72 9.14 3.37 -13.19
CA GLU A 72 7.76 3.75 -13.50
C GLU A 72 7.52 5.26 -13.32
N LEU A 73 8.09 5.88 -12.28
CA LEU A 73 8.01 7.34 -12.11
C LEU A 73 8.70 8.07 -13.26
N GLU A 74 9.91 7.66 -13.64
CA GLU A 74 10.63 8.21 -14.78
C GLU A 74 9.82 8.05 -16.07
N ARG A 75 9.26 6.86 -16.33
CA ARG A 75 8.44 6.61 -17.52
C ARG A 75 7.18 7.48 -17.56
N ILE A 76 6.44 7.55 -16.45
CA ILE A 76 5.17 8.30 -16.36
C ILE A 76 5.40 9.81 -16.50
N THR A 77 6.49 10.32 -15.92
CA THR A 77 6.81 11.75 -15.90
C THR A 77 7.68 12.22 -17.07
N GLY A 78 8.08 11.31 -17.97
CA GLY A 78 9.03 11.59 -19.03
C GLY A 78 10.38 12.03 -18.47
N HIS A 79 10.97 11.27 -17.55
CA HIS A 79 12.14 11.61 -16.76
C HIS A 79 11.99 12.96 -16.04
N PHE A 80 10.83 13.19 -15.43
CA PHE A 80 10.46 14.42 -14.73
C PHE A 80 10.49 15.70 -15.58
N THR A 81 10.38 15.58 -16.91
CA THR A 81 10.23 16.72 -17.82
C THR A 81 8.79 17.23 -17.89
N LEU A 82 7.80 16.35 -17.72
CA LEU A 82 6.38 16.71 -17.71
C LEU A 82 5.95 17.31 -16.37
N TRP A 83 6.45 16.72 -15.28
CA TRP A 83 6.25 17.18 -13.91
C TRP A 83 7.53 17.02 -13.11
N PRO A 84 7.98 18.06 -12.38
CA PRO A 84 9.24 18.00 -11.63
C PRO A 84 9.16 17.08 -10.40
N LYS A 85 7.95 16.85 -9.90
CA LYS A 85 7.63 16.02 -8.73
C LYS A 85 6.32 15.25 -8.93
N VAL A 86 6.05 14.29 -8.04
CA VAL A 86 4.79 13.53 -7.97
C VAL A 86 4.28 13.39 -6.53
N HIS A 87 2.99 13.06 -6.39
CA HIS A 87 2.44 12.52 -5.14
C HIS A 87 2.34 11.00 -5.24
N ILE A 88 2.67 10.29 -4.18
CA ILE A 88 2.50 8.84 -4.11
C ILE A 88 1.41 8.51 -3.09
N ILE A 89 0.41 7.74 -3.50
CA ILE A 89 -0.52 7.05 -2.60
C ILE A 89 -0.20 5.56 -2.70
N ALA A 90 0.35 5.01 -1.63
CA ALA A 90 0.89 3.66 -1.62
C ALA A 90 0.14 2.77 -0.63
N HIS A 91 -0.17 1.55 -1.04
CA HIS A 91 -0.85 0.58 -0.20
C HIS A 91 0.09 -0.56 0.19
N SER A 92 0.04 -1.00 1.44
CA SER A 92 0.78 -2.17 1.93
C SER A 92 2.29 -2.03 1.63
N MET A 93 2.92 -3.06 1.06
CA MET A 93 4.35 -3.00 0.69
C MET A 93 4.71 -1.85 -0.27
N GLY A 94 3.76 -1.30 -1.04
CA GLY A 94 4.01 -0.14 -1.88
C GLY A 94 4.55 1.06 -1.10
N GLY A 95 4.15 1.22 0.17
CA GLY A 95 4.67 2.28 1.03
C GLY A 95 6.13 2.04 1.41
N LEU A 96 6.54 0.79 1.64
CA LEU A 96 7.94 0.44 1.86
C LEU A 96 8.76 0.66 0.60
N ASP A 97 8.23 0.28 -0.57
CA ASP A 97 8.90 0.49 -1.86
C ASP A 97 9.20 1.98 -2.07
N ALA A 98 8.22 2.85 -1.81
CA ALA A 98 8.39 4.30 -1.95
C ALA A 98 9.42 4.87 -0.98
N ARG A 99 9.37 4.49 0.31
CA ARG A 99 10.35 4.89 1.33
C ARG A 99 11.76 4.45 0.93
N TRP A 100 11.92 3.21 0.53
CA TRP A 100 13.20 2.65 0.12
C TRP A 100 13.73 3.26 -1.17
N MET A 101 12.86 3.50 -2.16
CA MET A 101 13.21 4.18 -3.41
C MET A 101 13.74 5.59 -3.15
N MET A 102 13.09 6.36 -2.27
CA MET A 102 13.56 7.70 -1.91
C MET A 102 14.99 7.65 -1.39
N PHE A 103 15.26 6.79 -0.40
CA PHE A 103 16.59 6.66 0.20
C PHE A 103 17.64 6.09 -0.79
N ARG A 104 17.37 4.90 -1.36
CA ARG A 104 18.36 4.15 -2.14
C ARG A 104 18.68 4.79 -3.49
N HIS A 105 17.75 5.52 -4.07
CA HIS A 105 17.90 6.15 -5.38
C HIS A 105 17.93 7.68 -5.33
N ASP A 106 18.03 8.27 -4.14
CA ASP A 106 17.99 9.72 -3.92
C ASP A 106 16.78 10.38 -4.58
N MET A 107 15.60 9.77 -4.46
CA MET A 107 14.39 10.21 -5.15
C MET A 107 13.51 11.14 -4.32
N ALA A 108 13.83 11.43 -3.05
CA ALA A 108 12.99 12.28 -2.20
C ALA A 108 12.73 13.67 -2.81
N HIS A 109 13.72 14.26 -3.49
CA HIS A 109 13.57 15.56 -4.15
C HIS A 109 12.55 15.56 -5.31
N ARG A 110 12.13 14.38 -5.79
CA ARG A 110 11.10 14.17 -6.82
C ARG A 110 9.72 13.85 -6.23
N ILE A 111 9.60 13.73 -4.92
CA ILE A 111 8.34 13.42 -4.25
C ILE A 111 7.85 14.67 -3.51
N SER A 112 6.59 15.06 -3.72
CA SER A 112 5.96 16.14 -2.95
C SER A 112 5.30 15.58 -1.69
N SER A 113 4.63 14.44 -1.80
CA SER A 113 4.10 13.70 -0.65
C SER A 113 4.09 12.19 -0.84
N LEU A 114 4.13 11.49 0.29
CA LEU A 114 3.88 10.05 0.39
C LEU A 114 2.74 9.81 1.38
N THR A 115 1.61 9.33 0.88
CA THR A 115 0.51 8.82 1.71
C THR A 115 0.55 7.30 1.70
N THR A 116 0.75 6.68 2.86
CA THR A 116 0.70 5.22 3.00
C THR A 116 -0.64 4.76 3.56
N ILE A 117 -1.13 3.61 3.09
CA ILE A 117 -2.39 3.01 3.52
C ILE A 117 -2.10 1.55 3.88
N GLY A 118 -2.25 1.20 5.17
CA GLY A 118 -2.01 -0.17 5.65
C GLY A 118 -0.58 -0.68 5.42
N THR A 119 0.42 0.19 5.38
CA THR A 119 1.81 -0.21 5.14
C THR A 119 2.44 -0.80 6.41
N PRO A 120 3.05 -1.99 6.37
CA PRO A 120 3.66 -2.61 7.55
C PRO A 120 5.02 -1.97 7.86
N HIS A 121 5.04 -0.74 8.37
CA HIS A 121 6.28 0.03 8.55
C HIS A 121 7.22 -0.58 9.61
N TYR A 122 6.69 -1.21 10.66
CA TYR A 122 7.49 -1.97 11.64
C TYR A 122 7.51 -3.47 11.33
N GLY A 123 7.19 -3.84 10.09
CA GLY A 123 6.95 -5.21 9.69
C GLY A 123 5.65 -5.75 10.27
N SER A 124 5.56 -7.06 10.36
CA SER A 124 4.48 -7.74 11.07
C SER A 124 5.10 -8.79 11.98
N SER A 125 4.68 -8.86 13.25
CA SER A 125 5.25 -9.77 14.28
C SER A 125 5.32 -11.23 13.85
N HIS A 126 4.54 -11.64 12.84
CA HIS A 126 4.65 -12.99 12.28
C HIS A 126 5.85 -13.21 11.35
N ALA A 127 6.50 -12.19 10.82
CA ALA A 127 7.65 -12.41 9.93
C ALA A 127 8.93 -12.85 10.69
N ASN A 128 9.03 -12.64 12.01
CA ASN A 128 10.09 -13.26 12.84
C ASN A 128 9.80 -14.73 13.19
N GLY A 129 8.53 -15.11 13.44
CA GLY A 129 8.14 -16.48 13.79
C GLY A 129 7.86 -17.39 12.58
N ALA A 130 7.53 -16.83 11.42
CA ALA A 130 7.28 -17.57 10.19
C ALA A 130 8.57 -18.08 9.54
N ILE A 131 9.69 -17.35 9.66
CA ILE A 131 10.98 -17.77 9.08
C ILE A 131 11.50 -19.05 9.76
N THR A 132 11.27 -19.22 11.06
CA THR A 132 11.71 -20.41 11.82
C THR A 132 10.74 -21.58 11.76
N ARG A 133 9.42 -21.35 11.62
CA ARG A 133 8.39 -22.42 11.66
C ARG A 133 7.74 -22.76 10.30
N TRP A 134 7.91 -21.92 9.27
CA TRP A 134 7.24 -22.04 7.96
C TRP A 134 8.20 -22.07 6.76
N SER A 135 9.48 -22.41 6.99
CA SER A 135 10.48 -22.60 5.91
C SER A 135 10.00 -23.57 4.82
N ARG A 136 9.26 -24.63 5.18
CA ARG A 136 8.79 -25.65 4.22
C ARG A 136 7.57 -25.22 3.38
N PRO A 137 6.51 -24.59 3.94
CA PRO A 137 5.43 -23.99 3.14
C PRO A 137 5.87 -22.83 2.25
N LEU A 138 6.80 -21.99 2.70
CA LEU A 138 7.38 -20.91 1.88
C LEU A 138 8.22 -21.48 0.74
N ALA A 139 9.00 -22.54 1.00
CA ALA A 139 9.70 -23.29 -0.04
C ALA A 139 8.76 -23.98 -1.03
N PHE A 140 7.61 -24.49 -0.57
CA PHE A 140 6.58 -25.09 -1.42
C PHE A 140 5.93 -24.05 -2.35
N LEU A 141 5.61 -22.86 -1.84
CA LEU A 141 5.10 -21.76 -2.66
C LEU A 141 6.15 -21.23 -3.65
N ASN A 142 7.42 -21.17 -3.26
CA ASN A 142 8.54 -20.85 -4.16
C ASN A 142 8.71 -21.92 -5.25
N SER A 143 8.54 -23.21 -4.93
CA SER A 143 8.57 -24.32 -5.90
C SER A 143 7.42 -24.30 -6.92
N LEU A 144 6.37 -23.50 -6.66
CA LEU A 144 5.26 -23.21 -7.57
C LEU A 144 5.44 -21.88 -8.34
N GLY A 145 6.66 -21.33 -8.35
CA GLY A 145 7.01 -20.10 -9.08
C GLY A 145 6.48 -18.82 -8.42
N ILE A 146 6.26 -18.81 -7.10
CA ILE A 146 5.87 -17.64 -6.33
C ILE A 146 7.11 -17.15 -5.57
N ASP A 147 7.75 -16.11 -6.10
CA ASP A 147 8.84 -15.42 -5.41
C ASP A 147 8.28 -14.72 -4.16
N LEU A 148 8.66 -15.21 -2.98
CA LEU A 148 8.27 -14.66 -1.67
C LEU A 148 9.44 -13.96 -0.98
N THR A 149 10.49 -13.58 -1.72
CA THR A 149 11.64 -12.85 -1.15
C THR A 149 11.23 -11.54 -0.49
N GLY A 150 10.16 -10.88 -0.97
CA GLY A 150 9.57 -9.70 -0.34
C GLY A 150 9.05 -9.91 1.09
N VAL A 151 8.67 -11.15 1.47
CA VAL A 151 8.24 -11.48 2.84
C VAL A 151 9.39 -11.31 3.84
N TYR A 152 10.64 -11.50 3.42
CA TYR A 152 11.80 -11.26 4.29
C TYR A 152 11.97 -9.79 4.64
N ALA A 153 11.58 -8.85 3.77
CA ALA A 153 11.66 -7.42 4.08
C ALA A 153 10.63 -6.97 5.13
N ILE A 154 9.59 -7.78 5.37
CA ILE A 154 8.52 -7.52 6.35
C ILE A 154 8.87 -8.13 7.73
N ALA A 155 10.02 -8.85 7.85
CA ALA A 155 10.57 -9.31 9.13
C ALA A 155 10.80 -8.13 10.07
N THR A 156 10.26 -8.21 11.29
CA THR A 156 10.28 -7.12 12.27
C THR A 156 11.70 -6.60 12.54
N ASP A 157 12.71 -7.48 12.54
CA ASP A 157 14.10 -7.05 12.77
C ASP A 157 14.69 -6.31 11.57
N LYS A 158 14.39 -6.74 10.33
CA LYS A 158 14.79 -6.02 9.12
C LYS A 158 14.04 -4.70 8.98
N ALA A 159 12.76 -4.65 9.37
CA ALA A 159 12.00 -3.42 9.39
C ALA A 159 12.61 -2.41 10.36
N LYS A 160 12.99 -2.84 11.58
CA LYS A 160 13.72 -1.99 12.54
C LYS A 160 15.05 -1.48 11.98
N GLU A 161 15.85 -2.34 11.36
CA GLU A 161 17.11 -1.94 10.72
C GLU A 161 16.88 -0.89 9.63
N LEU A 162 15.96 -1.15 8.70
CA LEU A 162 15.59 -0.20 7.65
C LEU A 162 15.12 1.13 8.23
N ASN A 163 14.27 1.08 9.25
CA ASN A 163 13.74 2.26 9.91
C ASN A 163 14.82 3.10 10.60
N SER A 164 15.85 2.47 11.18
CA SER A 164 16.98 3.18 11.79
C SER A 164 17.75 4.06 10.80
N ILE A 165 17.73 3.67 9.51
CA ILE A 165 18.39 4.37 8.42
C ILE A 165 17.42 5.37 7.76
N LEU A 166 16.17 4.97 7.55
CA LEU A 166 15.16 5.77 6.86
C LEU A 166 14.68 6.95 7.69
N GLU A 167 14.56 6.81 9.01
CA GLU A 167 13.99 7.86 9.85
C GLU A 167 14.77 9.19 9.84
N PRO A 168 16.11 9.21 10.00
CA PRO A 168 16.89 10.45 9.87
C PRO A 168 16.75 11.05 8.46
N TYR A 169 16.82 10.20 7.44
CA TYR A 169 16.68 10.60 6.03
C TYR A 169 15.32 11.26 5.75
N GLU A 170 14.22 10.64 6.20
CA GLU A 170 12.86 11.13 6.02
C GLU A 170 12.62 12.47 6.73
N ARG A 171 13.29 12.70 7.86
CA ARG A 171 13.20 13.97 8.61
C ARG A 171 13.82 15.13 7.85
N GLU A 172 14.90 14.88 7.13
CA GLU A 172 15.59 15.88 6.30
C GLU A 172 14.94 16.03 4.92
N ALA A 173 14.22 15.00 4.47
CA ALA A 173 13.48 15.03 3.23
C ALA A 173 12.36 16.08 3.27
N LYS A 174 12.32 16.94 2.24
CA LYS A 174 11.22 17.90 2.03
C LYS A 174 9.99 17.21 1.41
N VAL A 175 9.55 16.12 2.02
CA VAL A 175 8.42 15.27 1.59
C VAL A 175 7.35 15.29 2.69
N VAL A 176 6.10 15.52 2.32
CA VAL A 176 4.98 15.43 3.27
C VAL A 176 4.58 13.97 3.44
N PHE A 177 4.76 13.43 4.64
CA PHE A 177 4.35 12.07 5.00
C PHE A 177 2.97 12.06 5.65
N ARG A 178 2.12 11.11 5.24
CA ARG A 178 0.84 10.80 5.87
C ARG A 178 0.61 9.30 5.90
N THR A 179 -0.03 8.80 6.94
CA THR A 179 -0.42 7.39 7.04
C THR A 179 -1.92 7.26 7.29
N ILE A 180 -2.50 6.21 6.75
CA ILE A 180 -3.89 5.79 6.97
C ILE A 180 -3.85 4.34 7.42
N ALA A 181 -4.48 4.06 8.56
CA ALA A 181 -4.53 2.72 9.13
C ALA A 181 -5.96 2.18 9.13
N GLY A 182 -6.12 0.96 8.63
CA GLY A 182 -7.36 0.20 8.77
C GLY A 182 -7.41 -0.54 10.11
N VAL A 183 -8.59 -0.60 10.71
CA VAL A 183 -8.90 -1.50 11.81
C VAL A 183 -10.26 -2.09 11.54
N GLN A 184 -10.41 -3.41 11.67
CA GLN A 184 -11.70 -4.05 11.48
C GLN A 184 -11.88 -5.22 12.44
N THR A 185 -13.12 -5.45 12.87
CA THR A 185 -13.43 -6.57 13.75
C THR A 185 -13.33 -7.89 12.99
N ARG A 186 -12.97 -8.97 13.69
CA ARG A 186 -12.79 -10.31 13.13
C ARG A 186 -13.94 -10.78 12.23
N GLN A 187 -15.18 -10.54 12.64
CA GLN A 187 -16.38 -10.98 11.89
C GLN A 187 -16.54 -10.23 10.57
N ASP A 188 -16.08 -8.99 10.52
CA ASP A 188 -16.23 -8.07 9.39
C ASP A 188 -15.08 -8.21 8.36
N LEU A 189 -14.01 -8.95 8.68
CA LEU A 189 -12.91 -9.22 7.75
C LEU A 189 -13.29 -10.16 6.61
N PHE A 190 -12.58 -10.00 5.48
CA PHE A 190 -12.41 -11.08 4.50
C PHE A 190 -11.93 -12.37 5.19
N PHE A 191 -12.70 -13.46 5.01
CA PHE A 191 -12.55 -14.67 5.83
C PHE A 191 -11.13 -15.26 5.91
N PRO A 192 -10.29 -15.25 4.85
CA PRO A 192 -8.93 -15.81 4.91
C PRO A 192 -8.01 -15.03 5.86
N MET A 193 -8.28 -13.74 6.09
CA MET A 193 -7.47 -12.87 6.95
C MET A 193 -7.77 -13.06 8.44
N ARG A 194 -8.89 -13.71 8.80
CA ARG A 194 -9.33 -13.84 10.21
C ARG A 194 -8.32 -14.53 11.11
N ARG A 195 -7.65 -15.58 10.63
CA ARG A 195 -6.63 -16.29 11.41
C ARG A 195 -5.42 -15.40 11.70
N TYR A 196 -5.05 -14.56 10.73
CA TYR A 196 -3.94 -13.63 10.88
C TYR A 196 -4.31 -12.47 11.80
N HIS A 197 -5.53 -11.95 11.66
CA HIS A 197 -6.09 -10.97 12.60
C HIS A 197 -6.05 -11.44 14.05
N ASP A 198 -6.50 -12.68 14.32
CA ASP A 198 -6.56 -13.21 15.70
C ASP A 198 -5.16 -13.30 16.33
N LEU A 199 -4.13 -13.53 15.52
CA LEU A 199 -2.74 -13.54 15.96
C LEU A 199 -2.25 -12.11 16.24
N LEU A 200 -2.43 -11.19 15.28
CA LEU A 200 -2.05 -9.79 15.44
C LEU A 200 -2.75 -9.15 16.63
N LEU A 201 -4.02 -9.46 16.85
CA LEU A 201 -4.79 -8.95 17.98
C LEU A 201 -4.15 -9.33 19.33
N LYS A 202 -3.58 -10.52 19.43
CA LYS A 202 -2.90 -10.99 20.64
C LYS A 202 -1.51 -10.38 20.83
N LEU A 203 -0.79 -10.09 19.73
CA LEU A 203 0.61 -9.68 19.77
C LEU A 203 0.80 -8.16 19.70
N GLU A 204 -0.01 -7.49 18.89
CA GLU A 204 0.15 -6.09 18.48
C GLU A 204 -1.14 -5.27 18.66
N GLY A 205 -2.29 -5.92 18.91
CA GLY A 205 -3.58 -5.27 19.10
C GLY A 205 -4.39 -5.05 17.82
N GLU A 206 -5.13 -3.94 17.76
CA GLU A 206 -6.02 -3.62 16.64
C GLU A 206 -5.31 -3.71 15.28
N ASN A 207 -5.98 -4.29 14.28
CA ASN A 207 -5.39 -4.55 12.96
C ASN A 207 -6.43 -4.64 11.83
N ASP A 208 -5.97 -4.59 10.59
CA ASP A 208 -6.80 -4.68 9.37
C ASP A 208 -6.91 -6.11 8.81
N GLY A 209 -6.42 -7.10 9.54
CA GLY A 209 -6.31 -8.49 9.12
C GLY A 209 -4.96 -8.91 8.55
N LEU A 210 -4.06 -7.98 8.21
CA LEU A 210 -2.70 -8.28 7.74
C LEU A 210 -1.63 -7.37 8.36
N VAL A 211 -1.99 -6.17 8.80
CA VAL A 211 -1.10 -5.18 9.38
C VAL A 211 -1.75 -4.59 10.62
N SER A 212 -0.98 -4.50 11.71
CA SER A 212 -1.43 -3.87 12.95
C SER A 212 -1.57 -2.35 12.79
N LEU A 213 -2.44 -1.75 13.59
CA LEU A 213 -2.57 -0.29 13.69
C LEU A 213 -1.23 0.37 14.02
N ALA A 214 -0.49 -0.20 14.98
CA ALA A 214 0.82 0.30 15.41
C ALA A 214 1.86 0.25 14.28
N SER A 215 1.85 -0.80 13.45
CA SER A 215 2.73 -0.90 12.29
C SER A 215 2.30 0.05 11.16
N ALA A 216 0.99 0.15 10.90
CA ALA A 216 0.42 0.98 9.84
C ALA A 216 0.59 2.49 10.05
N MET A 217 0.56 2.96 11.30
CA MET A 217 0.65 4.39 11.59
C MET A 217 2.02 5.00 11.31
N TRP A 218 3.07 4.18 11.28
CA TRP A 218 4.48 4.60 11.27
C TRP A 218 4.89 5.43 12.50
N LYS A 219 4.39 6.65 12.62
CA LYS A 219 4.55 7.54 13.77
C LYS A 219 3.24 8.26 14.01
N GLU A 220 2.91 8.57 15.27
CA GLU A 220 1.66 9.26 15.61
C GLU A 220 1.51 10.59 14.87
N GLU A 221 2.60 11.34 14.69
CA GLU A 221 2.63 12.62 13.97
C GLU A 221 2.26 12.50 12.47
N TYR A 222 2.40 11.32 11.88
CA TYR A 222 2.04 11.07 10.48
C TYR A 222 0.64 10.47 10.31
N LEU A 223 0.03 9.96 11.38
CA LEU A 223 -1.30 9.35 11.31
C LEU A 223 -2.34 10.40 10.95
N TRP A 224 -2.85 10.31 9.73
CA TRP A 224 -3.90 11.20 9.26
C TRP A 224 -5.28 10.65 9.57
N LYS A 225 -5.52 9.35 9.32
CA LYS A 225 -6.83 8.72 9.58
C LYS A 225 -6.72 7.26 10.02
N ARG A 226 -7.61 6.89 10.94
CA ARG A 226 -8.05 5.52 11.17
C ARG A 226 -9.35 5.29 10.40
N ILE A 227 -9.47 4.15 9.71
CA ILE A 227 -10.67 3.78 8.97
C ILE A 227 -11.18 2.39 9.38
N ASP A 228 -12.51 2.20 9.38
CA ASP A 228 -13.17 0.91 9.60
C ASP A 228 -13.05 0.06 8.33
N ALA A 229 -11.89 -0.55 8.08
CA ALA A 229 -11.61 -1.25 6.83
C ALA A 229 -10.58 -2.35 7.03
N ASP A 230 -10.84 -3.53 6.47
CA ASP A 230 -9.81 -4.55 6.29
C ASP A 230 -8.81 -4.18 5.19
N HIS A 231 -7.73 -4.95 5.09
CA HIS A 231 -6.65 -4.70 4.14
C HIS A 231 -7.09 -4.72 2.66
N LEU A 232 -8.18 -5.41 2.30
CA LEU A 232 -8.75 -5.37 0.94
C LEU A 232 -9.69 -4.18 0.75
N ASN A 233 -10.43 -3.82 1.80
CA ASN A 233 -11.37 -2.70 1.76
C ASN A 233 -10.64 -1.38 1.48
N GLN A 234 -9.40 -1.23 1.98
CA GLN A 234 -8.51 -0.08 1.75
C GLN A 234 -8.23 0.23 0.27
N ILE A 235 -8.39 -0.74 -0.63
CA ILE A 235 -8.17 -0.61 -2.08
C ILE A 235 -9.47 -0.78 -2.90
N GLY A 236 -10.62 -0.69 -2.25
CA GLY A 236 -11.93 -0.70 -2.88
C GLY A 236 -12.54 -2.09 -3.09
N TRP A 237 -11.91 -3.15 -2.58
CA TRP A 237 -12.44 -4.50 -2.66
C TRP A 237 -13.30 -4.84 -1.44
N TRP A 238 -14.55 -5.20 -1.70
CA TRP A 238 -15.47 -5.69 -0.67
C TRP A 238 -15.18 -7.16 -0.37
N GLY A 239 -14.57 -7.44 0.78
CA GLY A 239 -14.17 -8.79 1.20
C GLY A 239 -15.02 -9.39 2.33
N GLY A 240 -15.65 -8.57 3.16
CA GLY A 240 -16.34 -9.01 4.38
C GLY A 240 -17.83 -8.64 4.47
N PRO A 241 -18.50 -8.95 5.59
CA PRO A 241 -19.90 -8.59 5.83
C PRO A 241 -20.17 -7.08 5.99
N LYS A 242 -19.19 -6.34 6.51
CA LYS A 242 -19.28 -4.90 6.79
C LYS A 242 -17.92 -4.28 6.50
N ALA A 243 -17.92 -3.09 5.93
CA ALA A 243 -16.73 -2.28 5.75
C ALA A 243 -17.13 -0.80 5.74
N MET A 244 -16.22 0.06 6.17
CA MET A 244 -16.38 1.51 6.25
C MET A 244 -17.68 1.90 6.95
N GLY A 245 -18.05 1.21 8.05
CA GLY A 245 -19.26 1.50 8.82
C GLY A 245 -20.58 1.09 8.15
N THR A 246 -20.58 0.23 7.13
CA THR A 246 -21.81 -0.17 6.41
C THR A 246 -21.79 -1.63 5.96
N ARG A 247 -22.98 -2.23 5.82
CA ARG A 247 -23.22 -3.54 5.15
C ARG A 247 -23.62 -3.40 3.68
N ASP A 248 -23.85 -2.17 3.23
CA ASP A 248 -24.23 -1.83 1.86
C ASP A 248 -22.97 -1.65 0.99
N LYS A 249 -22.84 -2.50 -0.04
CA LYS A 249 -21.71 -2.51 -0.98
C LYS A 249 -21.60 -1.23 -1.80
N ALA A 250 -22.73 -0.62 -2.19
CA ALA A 250 -22.75 0.61 -2.96
C ALA A 250 -22.31 1.79 -2.08
N LEU A 251 -22.79 1.84 -0.83
CA LEU A 251 -22.36 2.86 0.12
C LEU A 251 -20.88 2.71 0.48
N PHE A 252 -20.39 1.48 0.66
CA PHE A 252 -18.95 1.22 0.83
C PHE A 252 -18.15 1.74 -0.36
N ARG A 253 -18.57 1.41 -1.59
CA ARG A 253 -17.90 1.88 -2.81
C ARG A 253 -17.86 3.41 -2.86
N LYS A 254 -18.94 4.08 -2.48
CA LYS A 254 -18.95 5.55 -2.38
C LYS A 254 -17.94 6.03 -1.34
N ARG A 255 -17.97 5.49 -0.12
CA ARG A 255 -17.09 5.90 0.99
C ARG A 255 -15.61 5.71 0.70
N ILE A 256 -15.23 4.60 0.05
CA ILE A 256 -13.82 4.38 -0.30
C ILE A 256 -13.37 5.33 -1.41
N LEU A 257 -14.20 5.62 -2.41
CA LEU A 257 -13.87 6.61 -3.45
C LEU A 257 -13.79 8.03 -2.88
N ASP A 258 -14.71 8.39 -1.99
CA ASP A 258 -14.70 9.66 -1.26
C ASP A 258 -13.43 9.82 -0.40
N LEU A 259 -12.95 8.73 0.24
CA LEU A 259 -11.68 8.75 0.99
C LEU A 259 -10.50 9.11 0.09
N TYR A 260 -10.37 8.48 -1.07
CA TYR A 260 -9.27 8.80 -2.01
C TYR A 260 -9.39 10.20 -2.58
N LEU A 261 -10.62 10.68 -2.81
CA LEU A 261 -10.85 12.07 -3.22
C LEU A 261 -10.42 13.06 -2.13
N GLU A 262 -10.73 12.77 -0.86
CA GLU A 262 -10.29 13.59 0.28
C GLU A 262 -8.77 13.61 0.42
N ILE A 263 -8.09 12.48 0.20
CA ILE A 263 -6.62 12.43 0.13
C ILE A 263 -6.15 13.40 -0.97
N ALA A 264 -6.68 13.26 -2.18
CA ALA A 264 -6.28 14.06 -3.34
C ALA A 264 -6.52 15.57 -3.16
N GLN A 265 -7.60 15.95 -2.47
CA GLN A 265 -7.96 17.35 -2.19
C GLN A 265 -7.06 18.01 -1.15
N THR A 266 -6.38 17.21 -0.31
CA THR A 266 -5.55 17.71 0.79
C THR A 266 -4.05 17.54 0.52
N LEU A 267 -3.66 17.11 -0.69
CA LEU A 267 -2.26 17.02 -1.09
C LEU A 267 -1.61 18.42 -1.11
N PRO A 268 -0.35 18.55 -0.68
CA PRO A 268 0.38 19.82 -0.77
C PRO A 268 0.60 20.21 -2.23
N GLU A 269 0.84 21.50 -2.51
CA GLU A 269 1.19 21.97 -3.85
C GLU A 269 2.56 21.48 -4.34
#